data_AF-A0A917XSL3-F1
#
_entry.id   AF-A0A917XSL3-F1
#
_cell.length_a   1.000
_cell.length_b   1.000
_cell.length_c   1.000
_cell.angle_alpha   90.00
_cell.angle_beta   90.00
_cell.angle_gamma   90.00
#
_symmetry.space_group_name_H-M   'P 1'
#
loop_
_entity.id
_entity.type
_entity.pdbx_description
1 polymer ?
#
loop_
_entity_poly.entity_id
_entity_poly.type
_entity_poly.pdbx_seq_one_letter_code
_entity_poly.pdbx_strand_id
1 'polypeptide(L)'
;MNIQLNPHMKVQPDMSVNNRATPAEAQANFANTLKGAIENLNELQVESDKMTDKLASGEVQDLHQVMITAQKASITLETTVKLQQKAIDAYNEIMRMQI
;
A
#
# COMPACT_ATOMS: atom_id res chain seq x y z
N MET A 1 44.46 -13.20 52.20
CA MET A 1 43.95 -11.88 52.62
C MET A 1 44.19 -10.96 51.42
N ASN A 2 43.22 -10.45 50.67
CA ASN A 2 41.86 -10.06 51.03
C ASN A 2 40.82 -10.51 49.99
N ILE A 3 39.69 -10.94 50.53
CA ILE A 3 38.45 -11.23 49.84
C ILE A 3 37.71 -9.89 49.78
N GLN A 4 37.43 -9.36 48.60
CA GLN A 4 36.42 -8.31 48.44
C GLN A 4 35.26 -8.91 47.66
N LEU A 5 34.31 -9.46 48.42
CA LEU A 5 32.94 -9.61 47.97
C LEU A 5 32.39 -8.19 47.76
N ASN A 6 31.87 -7.88 46.58
CA ASN A 6 30.72 -7.00 46.53
C ASN A 6 29.75 -7.44 45.41
N PRO A 7 28.52 -7.81 45.78
CA PRO A 7 27.46 -8.19 44.87
C PRO A 7 26.81 -6.95 44.26
N HIS A 8 25.91 -7.18 43.31
CA HIS A 8 24.82 -6.36 42.81
C HIS A 8 24.81 -6.34 41.28
N MET A 9 24.24 -7.42 40.72
CA MET A 9 23.49 -7.35 39.48
C MET A 9 22.53 -6.17 39.56
N LYS A 10 22.78 -5.11 38.79
CA LYS A 10 21.71 -4.23 38.35
C LYS A 10 21.10 -4.88 37.12
N VAL A 11 20.09 -5.73 37.33
CA VAL A 11 19.12 -6.03 36.28
C VAL A 11 18.40 -4.71 36.01
N GLN A 12 18.91 -3.96 35.03
CA GLN A 12 18.14 -2.89 34.42
C GLN A 12 16.99 -3.59 33.69
N PRO A 13 15.72 -3.22 33.95
CA PRO A 13 14.65 -3.59 33.05
C PRO A 13 14.97 -2.92 31.71
N ASP A 14 15.32 -3.70 30.70
CA ASP A 14 15.23 -3.26 29.31
C ASP A 14 13.74 -3.07 28.99
N MET A 15 13.22 -1.92 29.40
CA MET A 15 11.91 -1.43 29.03
C MET A 15 12.10 -0.18 28.20
N SER A 16 12.34 -0.33 26.88
CA SER A 16 11.95 0.65 25.85
C SER A 16 12.10 0.10 24.43
N VAL A 17 11.43 -1.02 24.10
CA VAL A 17 10.98 -1.22 22.72
C VAL A 17 9.68 -0.43 22.53
N ASN A 18 9.78 0.89 22.53
CA ASN A 18 8.67 1.77 22.17
C ASN A 18 9.01 2.50 20.88
N ASN A 19 9.05 1.76 19.77
CA ASN A 19 8.96 2.33 18.44
C ASN A 19 7.51 2.76 18.16
N ARG A 20 6.99 3.70 18.95
CA ARG A 20 5.81 4.47 18.58
C ARG A 20 6.30 5.55 17.63
N ALA A 21 6.32 5.23 16.34
CA ALA A 21 6.50 6.22 15.29
C ALA A 21 5.57 7.40 15.59
N THR A 22 6.14 8.60 15.69
CA THR A 22 5.36 9.80 15.92
C THR A 22 4.37 10.00 14.76
N PRO A 23 3.24 10.68 14.96
CA PRO A 23 2.29 10.95 13.87
C PRO A 23 2.94 11.59 12.64
N ALA A 24 3.98 12.41 12.85
CA ALA A 24 4.79 13.01 11.80
C ALA A 24 5.65 12.00 11.03
N GLU A 25 6.27 11.02 11.70
CA GLU A 25 7.03 9.94 11.04
C GLU A 25 6.10 8.98 10.29
N ALA A 26 4.92 8.69 10.83
CA ALA A 26 3.90 7.90 10.14
C ALA A 26 3.40 8.61 8.88
N GLN A 27 3.19 9.93 8.94
CA GLN A 27 2.81 10.76 7.78
C GLN A 27 3.91 10.81 6.72
N ALA A 28 5.17 10.94 7.13
CA ALA A 28 6.32 10.91 6.20
C ALA A 28 6.44 9.55 5.50
N ASN A 29 6.28 8.44 6.24
CA ASN A 29 6.31 7.09 5.67
C ASN A 29 5.15 6.83 4.72
N PHE A 30 3.95 7.33 5.04
CA PHE A 30 2.79 7.27 4.14
C PHE A 30 3.02 8.07 2.86
N ALA A 31 3.54 9.30 2.96
CA ALA A 31 3.83 10.15 1.81
C ALA A 31 4.88 9.50 0.88
N ASN A 32 5.93 8.90 1.44
CA ASN A 32 6.94 8.18 0.67
C ASN A 32 6.36 6.94 -0.02
N THR A 33 5.49 6.19 0.67
CA THR A 33 4.82 5.00 0.10
C THR A 33 3.87 5.40 -1.03
N LEU A 34 3.09 6.47 -0.86
CA LEU A 34 2.19 7.00 -1.88
C LEU A 34 2.97 7.48 -3.11
N LYS A 35 4.10 8.16 -2.91
CA LYS A 35 4.97 8.59 -4.00
C LYS A 35 5.47 7.39 -4.81
N GLY A 36 5.97 6.34 -4.13
CA GLY A 36 6.40 5.10 -4.80
C GLY A 36 5.26 4.40 -5.53
N ALA A 37 4.04 4.41 -5.00
CA ALA A 37 2.87 3.85 -5.67
C ALA A 37 2.48 4.63 -6.93
N ILE A 38 2.58 5.97 -6.92
CA ILE A 38 2.32 6.81 -8.10
C ILE A 38 3.39 6.57 -9.18
N GLU A 39 4.66 6.42 -8.79
CA GLU A 39 5.74 6.06 -9.72
C GLU A 39 5.50 4.68 -10.33
N ASN A 40 5.11 3.69 -9.53
CA ASN A 40 4.77 2.35 -10.01
C ASN A 40 3.55 2.33 -10.96
N LEU A 41 2.53 3.15 -10.68
CA LEU A 41 1.37 3.30 -11.56
C LEU A 41 1.77 3.85 -12.93
N ASN A 42 2.71 4.81 -12.97
CA ASN A 42 3.24 5.34 -14.22
C ASN A 42 3.94 4.24 -15.04
N GLU A 43 4.77 3.43 -14.40
CA GLU A 43 5.42 2.28 -15.05
C GLU A 43 4.40 1.28 -15.60
N LEU A 44 3.37 0.94 -14.81
CA LEU A 44 2.30 0.05 -15.25
C LEU A 44 1.50 0.63 -16.43
N GLN A 45 1.29 1.94 -16.47
CA GLN A 45 0.60 2.60 -17.58
C GLN A 45 1.41 2.46 -18.88
N VAL A 46 2.72 2.73 -18.83
CA VAL A 46 3.62 2.54 -19.98
C VAL A 46 3.66 1.09 -20.45
N GLU A 47 3.65 0.13 -19.52
CA GLU A 47 3.59 -1.29 -19.85
C GLU A 47 2.23 -1.69 -20.48
N SER A 48 1.14 -1.16 -19.94
CA SER A 48 -0.21 -1.37 -20.45
C SER A 48 -0.38 -0.82 -21.88
N ASP A 49 0.17 0.35 -22.17
CA ASP A 49 0.15 0.93 -23.52
C ASP A 49 0.90 0.03 -24.51
N LYS A 50 2.07 -0.48 -24.12
CA LYS A 50 2.84 -1.44 -24.92
C LYS A 50 2.11 -2.76 -25.13
N MET A 51 1.34 -3.22 -24.14
CA MET A 51 0.54 -4.43 -24.25
C MET A 51 -0.70 -4.22 -25.12
N THR A 52 -1.28 -3.02 -25.08
CA THR A 52 -2.41 -2.61 -25.92
C THR A 52 -2.01 -2.52 -27.39
N ASP A 53 -0.83 -1.98 -27.69
CA ASP A 53 -0.24 -2.00 -29.03
C ASP A 53 -0.06 -3.44 -29.56
N LYS A 54 0.37 -4.36 -28.69
CA LYS A 54 0.48 -5.78 -29.06
C LYS A 54 -0.88 -6.43 -29.29
N LEU A 55 -1.89 -6.10 -28.48
CA LEU A 55 -3.25 -6.64 -28.60
C LEU A 55 -3.95 -6.11 -29.86
N ALA A 56 -3.71 -4.86 -30.24
CA ALA A 56 -4.21 -4.25 -31.49
C ALA A 56 -3.67 -4.94 -32.76
N SER A 57 -2.62 -5.77 -32.65
CA SER A 57 -2.13 -6.60 -33.75
C SER A 57 -3.04 -7.79 -34.13
N GLY A 58 -4.13 -8.02 -33.39
CA GLY A 58 -5.32 -8.71 -33.93
C GLY A 58 -5.47 -10.21 -33.66
N GLU A 59 -4.83 -10.78 -32.64
CA GLU A 59 -5.02 -12.19 -32.28
C GLU A 59 -6.21 -12.41 -31.32
N VAL A 60 -7.47 -12.35 -31.78
CA VAL A 60 -8.57 -12.97 -30.99
C VAL A 60 -9.66 -13.57 -31.90
N GLN A 61 -9.61 -14.90 -32.06
CA GLN A 61 -10.68 -15.76 -32.57
C GLN A 61 -11.48 -16.35 -31.39
N ASP A 62 -12.36 -15.61 -30.70
CA ASP A 62 -13.42 -16.28 -29.92
C ASP A 62 -14.50 -15.31 -29.42
N LEU A 63 -15.73 -15.45 -29.91
CA LEU A 63 -16.88 -14.65 -29.47
C LEU A 63 -17.21 -14.89 -27.98
N HIS A 64 -16.86 -16.07 -27.45
CA HIS A 64 -17.00 -16.36 -26.02
C HIS A 64 -16.12 -15.46 -25.15
N GLN A 65 -14.92 -15.11 -25.64
CA GLN A 65 -13.99 -14.25 -24.93
C GLN A 65 -14.51 -12.81 -24.81
N VAL A 66 -15.24 -12.32 -25.82
CA VAL A 66 -15.82 -10.96 -25.80
C VAL A 66 -16.88 -10.82 -24.70
N MET A 67 -17.78 -11.80 -24.56
CA MET A 67 -18.81 -11.77 -23.51
C MET A 67 -18.22 -11.88 -22.11
N ILE A 68 -17.24 -12.76 -21.91
CA ILE A 68 -16.53 -12.89 -20.62
C ILE A 68 -15.78 -11.59 -20.30
N THR A 69 -15.13 -10.98 -21.28
CA THR A 69 -14.40 -9.72 -21.11
C THR A 69 -15.35 -8.59 -20.76
N ALA A 70 -16.52 -8.50 -21.41
CA ALA A 70 -17.54 -7.50 -21.09
C ALA A 70 -18.08 -7.65 -19.66
N GLN A 71 -18.37 -8.87 -19.21
CA GLN A 71 -18.80 -9.13 -17.84
C GLN A 71 -17.70 -8.81 -16.81
N LYS A 72 -16.46 -9.19 -17.10
CA LYS A 72 -15.31 -8.85 -16.26
C LYS A 72 -15.12 -7.34 -16.14
N ALA A 73 -15.20 -6.61 -17.26
CA ALA A 73 -15.10 -5.16 -17.28
C ALA A 73 -16.20 -4.48 -16.44
N SER A 74 -17.45 -4.96 -16.53
CA SER A 74 -18.56 -4.44 -15.73
C SER A 74 -18.32 -4.62 -14.22
N ILE A 75 -17.90 -5.81 -13.78
CA ILE A 75 -17.63 -6.10 -12.37
C ILE A 75 -16.44 -5.28 -11.87
N THR A 76 -15.39 -5.17 -12.67
CA THR A 76 -14.21 -4.36 -12.33
C THR A 76 -14.57 -2.89 -12.17
N LEU A 77 -15.38 -2.33 -13.08
CA LEU A 77 -15.81 -0.94 -12.98
C LEU A 77 -16.60 -0.68 -11.68
N GLU A 78 -17.56 -1.54 -11.35
CA GLU A 78 -18.32 -1.43 -10.11
C GLU A 78 -17.41 -1.50 -8.87
N THR A 79 -16.42 -2.39 -8.91
CA THR A 79 -15.44 -2.56 -7.83
C THR A 79 -14.56 -1.32 -7.68
N THR A 80 -14.12 -0.73 -8.80
CA THR A 80 -13.31 0.50 -8.79
C THR A 80 -14.06 1.68 -8.18
N VAL A 81 -15.35 1.84 -8.49
CA VAL A 81 -16.17 2.90 -7.87
C VAL A 81 -16.26 2.71 -6.36
N LYS A 82 -16.50 1.47 -5.90
CA LYS A 82 -16.52 1.16 -4.46
C LYS A 82 -15.18 1.42 -3.79
N LEU A 83 -14.08 1.11 -4.46
CA LEU A 83 -12.73 1.35 -3.96
C LEU A 83 -12.42 2.85 -3.85
N GLN A 84 -12.79 3.64 -4.86
CA GLN A 84 -12.65 5.10 -4.83
C GLN A 84 -13.40 5.70 -3.64
N GLN A 85 -14.66 5.30 -3.43
CA GLN A 85 -15.45 5.76 -2.30
C GLN A 85 -14.77 5.41 -0.97
N LYS A 86 -14.28 4.17 -0.81
CA LYS A 86 -13.62 3.73 0.41
C LYS A 86 -12.30 4.47 0.67
N ALA A 87 -11.57 4.83 -0.38
CA ALA A 87 -10.36 5.63 -0.26
C ALA A 87 -10.65 7.06 0.19
N ILE A 88 -11.71 7.69 -0.32
CA ILE A 88 -12.19 9.00 0.13
C ILE A 88 -12.61 8.94 1.60
N ASP A 89 -13.36 7.91 1.99
CA ASP A 89 -13.78 7.72 3.38
C ASP A 89 -12.57 7.54 4.32
N ALA A 90 -11.57 6.74 3.91
CA ALA A 90 -10.36 6.53 4.69
C ALA A 90 -9.54 7.83 4.85
N TYR A 91 -9.47 8.65 3.80
CA TYR A 91 -8.84 9.97 3.88
C TYR A 91 -9.56 10.89 4.87
N ASN A 92 -10.90 10.95 4.79
CA ASN A 92 -11.71 11.76 5.69
C ASN A 92 -11.58 11.30 7.15
N GLU A 93 -11.50 9.99 7.39
CA GLU A 93 -11.33 9.43 8.73
C GLU A 93 -9.97 9.82 9.34
N ILE A 94 -8.88 9.75 8.56
CA ILE A 94 -7.55 10.19 9.01
C ILE A 94 -7.55 11.68 9.38
N MET A 95 -8.24 12.52 8.60
CA MET A 95 -8.37 13.96 8.91
C MET A 95 -9.14 14.22 10.19
N ARG A 96 -10.16 13.40 10.49
CA ARG A 96 -10.95 13.51 11.73
C ARG A 96 -10.21 13.09 12.98
N MET A 97 -9.15 12.28 12.86
CA MET A 97 -8.30 11.91 13.99
C MET A 97 -7.29 13.00 14.40
N GLN A 98 -7.09 14.04 13.58
CA GLN A 98 -6.07 15.09 13.81
C GLN A 98 -6.61 16.38 14.46
N ILE A 99 -7.91 16.48 14.74
CA ILE A 99 -8.50 17.61 15.49
C ILE A 99 -8.72 17.29 16.96
#